data_AF-A0A929BTM1-F1
#
_entry.id   AF-A0A929BTM1-F1
#
_cell.length_a   1.000
_cell.length_b   1.000
_cell.length_c   1.000
_cell.angle_alpha   90.00
_cell.angle_beta   90.00
_cell.angle_gamma   90.00
#
_symmetry.space_group_name_H-M   'P 1'
#
loop_
_entity.id
_entity.type
_entity.pdbx_description
1 polymer ?
#
loop_
_entity_poly.entity_id
_entity_poly.type
_entity_poly.pdbx_seq_one_letter_code
_entity_poly.pdbx_strand_id
1 'polypeptide(L)' 'MPIWYPECNAMLADGTEECPRCGTHIGTPEPEDEFRGSDIAWFSAYTFAIILIPIIVGVGIALLCLFLFFIRN' A
#
# COMPACT_ATOMS: atom_id res chain seq x y z
N MET A 1 24.41 -14.70 -2.81
CA MET A 1 25.42 -13.68 -3.10
C MET A 1 26.02 -13.18 -1.78
N PRO A 2 27.33 -13.30 -1.54
CA PRO A 2 27.91 -12.82 -0.28
C PRO A 2 27.67 -11.30 -0.09
N ILE A 3 27.31 -10.91 1.13
CA ILE A 3 27.00 -9.51 1.50
C ILE A 3 28.26 -8.89 2.12
N TRP A 4 28.63 -7.69 1.67
CA TRP A 4 29.73 -6.95 2.26
C TRP A 4 29.25 -6.18 3.49
N TYR A 5 29.96 -6.32 4.62
CA TYR A 5 29.63 -5.60 5.85
C TYR A 5 30.69 -4.55 6.17
N PRO A 6 30.28 -3.26 6.28
CA PRO A 6 31.21 -2.14 6.41
C PRO A 6 31.96 -2.10 7.74
N GLU A 7 31.36 -2.57 8.84
CA GLU A 7 31.97 -2.41 10.16
C GLU A 7 33.16 -3.35 10.37
N CYS A 8 33.03 -4.60 9.94
CA CYS A 8 34.10 -5.60 10.02
C CYS A 8 34.92 -5.70 8.71
N ASN A 9 34.63 -4.87 7.69
CA ASN A 9 35.18 -4.94 6.33
C ASN A 9 35.36 -6.39 5.86
N ALA A 10 34.31 -7.19 6.03
CA ALA A 10 34.31 -8.62 5.81
C ALA A 10 33.19 -8.98 4.84
N MET A 11 33.41 -10.07 4.11
CA MET A 11 32.45 -10.63 3.17
C MET A 11 31.74 -11.76 3.89
N LEU A 12 30.43 -11.62 4.09
CA LEU A 12 29.61 -12.59 4.81
C LEU A 12 28.86 -13.48 3.84
N ALA A 13 28.65 -14.73 4.25
CA ALA A 13 27.73 -15.61 3.55
C ALA A 13 26.29 -15.14 3.80
N ASP A 14 25.42 -15.28 2.79
CA ASP A 14 23.99 -15.02 2.97
C ASP A 14 23.43 -15.87 4.11
N GLY A 15 22.63 -15.25 4.98
CA GLY A 15 22.01 -15.91 6.13
C GLY A 15 22.93 -16.03 7.36
N THR A 16 24.06 -15.33 7.37
CA THR A 16 24.91 -15.25 8.57
C THR A 16 24.30 -14.29 9.58
N GLU A 17 23.85 -14.81 10.73
CA GLU A 17 23.25 -14.03 11.83
C GLU A 17 24.28 -13.24 12.66
N GLU A 18 25.56 -13.61 12.60
CA GLU A 18 26.64 -13.00 13.38
C GLU A 18 27.93 -12.84 12.55
N CYS A 19 28.56 -11.65 12.52
CA CYS A 19 29.82 -11.50 11.78
C CYS A 19 30.92 -12.36 12.43
N PRO A 20 31.51 -13.35 11.73
CA PRO A 20 32.54 -14.22 12.30
C PRO A 20 33.85 -13.49 12.62
N ARG A 21 33.98 -12.23 12.17
CA ARG A 21 35.16 -11.40 12.39
C ARG A 21 35.03 -10.45 13.59
N CYS A 22 33.84 -9.92 13.85
CA CYS A 22 33.61 -8.95 14.93
C CYS A 22 32.61 -9.40 16.00
N GLY A 23 31.90 -10.52 15.79
CA GLY A 23 30.88 -11.02 16.71
C GLY A 23 29.63 -10.16 16.78
N THR A 24 29.47 -9.18 15.88
CA THR A 24 28.27 -8.33 15.83
C THR A 24 27.13 -9.13 15.22
N HIS A 25 25.98 -9.15 15.90
CA HIS A 25 24.76 -9.73 15.35
C HIS A 25 24.31 -8.89 14.15
N ILE A 26 24.34 -9.50 12.97
CA ILE A 26 23.83 -8.91 11.74
C ILE A 26 22.38 -9.34 11.68
N GLY A 27 21.49 -8.47 12.15
CA GLY A 27 20.05 -8.71 12.05
C GLY A 27 19.71 -9.11 10.62
N THR A 28 19.04 -10.25 10.46
CA THR A 28 18.53 -10.70 9.17
C THR A 28 17.74 -9.53 8.55
N PRO A 29 17.99 -9.13 7.29
CA PRO A 29 17.13 -8.17 6.64
C PRO A 29 15.71 -8.77 6.68
N GLU A 30 14.81 -8.08 7.37
CA GLU A 30 13.40 -8.44 7.35
C GLU A 30 12.97 -8.50 5.87
N PRO A 31 12.22 -9.53 5.45
CA PRO A 31 11.77 -9.60 4.08
C PRO A 31 10.96 -8.34 3.77
N GLU A 32 11.59 -7.45 3.01
CA GLU A 32 10.95 -6.36 2.31
C GLU A 32 9.83 -6.99 1.46
N ASP A 33 8.60 -6.50 1.60
CA ASP A 33 7.36 -6.95 0.95
C ASP A 33 6.44 -7.91 1.75
N GLU A 34 6.18 -7.61 3.02
CA GLU A 34 4.82 -7.82 3.51
C GLU A 34 3.88 -6.78 2.88
N PHE A 35 3.21 -7.18 1.82
CA PHE A 35 2.02 -6.52 1.26
C PHE A 35 1.02 -6.26 2.41
N ARG A 36 1.10 -5.07 3.03
CA ARG A 36 0.24 -4.73 4.17
C ARG A 36 -1.19 -4.67 3.66
N GLY A 37 -2.08 -5.48 4.22
CA GLY A 37 -3.51 -5.48 3.87
C GLY A 37 -4.19 -4.10 4.01
N SER A 38 -3.56 -3.16 4.72
CA SER A 38 -3.96 -1.75 4.77
C SER A 38 -3.90 -1.03 3.42
N ASP A 39 -2.96 -1.39 2.54
CA ASP A 39 -2.79 -0.73 1.25
C ASP A 39 -3.88 -1.17 0.28
N ILE A 40 -4.28 -2.45 0.34
CA ILE A 40 -5.39 -3.02 -0.43
C ILE A 40 -6.71 -2.34 -0.06
N ALA A 41 -6.93 -2.06 1.23
CA ALA A 41 -8.16 -1.40 1.70
C ALA A 41 -8.29 0.02 1.14
N TRP A 42 -7.17 0.77 1.08
CA TRP A 42 -7.15 2.12 0.55
C TRP A 42 -7.38 2.18 -0.97
N PHE A 43 -6.69 1.32 -1.73
CA PHE A 43 -6.90 1.20 -3.18
C PHE A 43 -8.33 0.75 -3.53
N SER A 44 -8.90 -0.16 -2.74
CA SER A 44 -10.28 -0.62 -2.90
C SER A 44 -11.27 0.54 -2.69
N ALA A 45 -11.18 1.24 -1.56
CA ALA A 45 -12.06 2.36 -1.25
C ALA A 45 -12.01 3.47 -2.31
N TYR A 46 -10.80 3.80 -2.80
CA TYR A 46 -10.61 4.80 -3.85
C TYR A 46 -11.30 4.41 -5.17
N THR A 47 -11.19 3.14 -5.57
CA THR A 47 -11.81 2.62 -6.78
C THR A 47 -13.34 2.69 -6.70
N PHE A 48 -13.92 2.26 -5.58
CA PHE A 48 -15.37 2.36 -5.35
C PHE A 48 -15.86 3.81 -5.36
N ALA A 49 -15.10 4.74 -4.75
CA ALA A 49 -15.45 6.14 -4.74
C ALA A 49 -15.55 6.70 -6.17
N ILE A 50 -14.58 6.41 -7.04
CA ILE A 50 -14.60 6.87 -8.44
C ILE A 50 -15.82 6.34 -9.19
N ILE A 51 -16.15 5.07 -9.02
CA ILE A 51 -17.30 4.44 -9.70
C ILE A 51 -18.63 5.02 -9.20
N LEU A 52 -18.71 5.40 -7.93
CA LEU A 52 -19.94 5.96 -7.34
C LEU A 52 -20.21 7.40 -7.78
N ILE A 53 -19.19 8.20 -8.11
CA ILE A 53 -19.36 9.59 -8.55
C ILE A 53 -20.35 9.73 -9.73
N PRO A 54 -20.20 9.05 -10.88
CA PRO A 54 -21.13 9.20 -11.99
C PRO A 54 -22.55 8.74 -11.65
N ILE A 55 -22.70 7.74 -10.78
CA ILE A 55 -24.02 7.26 -10.33
C ILE A 55 -24.70 8.35 -9.50
N ILE A 56 -23.99 8.93 -8.54
CA ILE A 56 -24.51 10.00 -7.67
C ILE A 56 -24.88 11.23 -8.52
N VAL A 57 -24.03 11.59 -9.49
CA VAL A 57 -24.32 12.71 -10.41
C VAL A 57 -25.57 12.43 -11.23
N GLY A 58 -25.71 11.23 -11.81
CA GLY A 58 -26.88 10.86 -12.59
C GLY A 58 -28.17 10.86 -11.76
N VAL A 59 -28.14 10.29 -10.56
CA VAL A 59 -29.26 10.29 -9.62
C VAL A 59 -29.61 11.71 -9.18
N GLY A 60 -28.60 12.53 -8.87
CA GLY A 60 -28.80 13.93 -8.49
C GLY A 60 -29.49 14.75 -9.58
N ILE A 61 -29.07 14.59 -10.83
CA ILE A 61 -29.71 15.24 -11.99
C ILE A 61 -31.14 14.75 -12.15
N ALA A 62 -31.38 13.44 -12.08
CA ALA A 62 -32.73 12.88 -12.21
C ALA A 62 -33.68 13.41 -11.13
N LEU A 63 -33.22 13.45 -9.86
CA LEU A 63 -33.99 14.01 -8.75
C LEU A 63 -34.25 15.50 -8.91
N LEU A 64 -33.27 16.28 -9.37
CA LEU A 64 -33.44 17.70 -9.69
C LEU A 64 -34.51 17.91 -10.76
N CYS A 65 -34.46 17.12 -11.84
CA CYS A 65 -35.46 17.16 -12.91
C CYS A 65 -36.87 16.84 -12.39
N LEU A 66 -37.01 15.79 -11.57
CA LEU A 66 -38.30 15.43 -10.96
C LEU A 66 -38.81 16.51 -10.00
N PHE A 67 -37.92 17.08 -9.19
CA PHE A 67 -38.27 18.14 -8.25
C PHE A 67 -38.75 19.40 -8.97
N LEU A 68 -38.04 19.83 -10.02
CA LEU A 68 -38.45 20.96 -10.86
C LEU A 68 -39.77 20.68 -11.59
N PHE A 69 -39.98 19.44 -12.05
CA PHE A 69 -41.25 19.04 -12.66
C PHE A 69 -42.41 19.16 -11.66
N PHE A 70 -42.21 18.70 -10.42
CA PHE A 70 -43.22 18.78 -9.36
C PHE A 70 -43.53 20.23 -8.95
N ILE A 71 -42.53 21.11 -8.89
CA ILE A 71 -42.75 22.54 -8.60
C ILE A 71 -43.53 23.24 -9.71
N ARG A 72 -43.34 22.82 -10.96
CA ARG A 72 -43.95 23.48 -12.12
C ARG A 72 -45.38 23.02 -12.40
N ASN A 73 -45.80 21.87 -11.88
CA ASN A 73 -47.12 21.29 -12.08
C ASN A 73 -48.04 21.58 -10.89
#